data_AF-A0A7J8RG40-F1
#
_entry.id   AF-A0A7J8RG40-F1
#
_cell.length_a   1.000
_cell.length_b   1.000
_cell.length_c   1.000
_cell.angle_alpha   90.00
_cell.angle_beta   90.00
_cell.angle_gamma   90.00
#
_symmetry.space_group_name_H-M   'P 1'
#
loop_
_entity.id
_entity.type
_entity.pdbx_description
1 polymer ?
#
loop_
_entity_poly.entity_id
_entity_poly.type
_entity_poly.pdbx_seq_one_letter_code
_entity_poly.pdbx_strand_id
1 'polypeptide(L)'
;FKCANCHLANKPVDIEVPQAVLPDTIFEAIVRIPYDMQLKQVLANGKKGALNVGVVLILPERFELAPPDRISPEMKEKIGNLSFQNYRPTKNNILVIGPIPGKKYSEITFPILSLDPASNKDVHFLKNLIYVGGKRGRGQ
;
A
#
# COMPACT_ATOMS: atom_id res chain seq x y z
N PHE A 1 9.63 -8.38 -5.49
CA PHE A 1 8.60 -8.92 -4.59
C PHE A 1 8.23 -10.32 -4.99
N LYS A 2 8.36 -11.31 -4.10
CA LYS A 2 8.05 -12.72 -4.38
C LYS A 2 6.88 -13.19 -3.54
N CYS A 3 5.82 -12.40 -3.61
CA CYS A 3 4.61 -12.60 -2.82
C CYS A 3 3.91 -13.92 -3.20
N ALA A 4 3.74 -14.14 -4.50
CA ALA A 4 3.08 -15.30 -5.08
C ALA A 4 3.86 -16.62 -4.89
N ASN A 5 5.15 -16.58 -4.59
CA ASN A 5 5.96 -17.78 -4.40
C ASN A 5 5.57 -18.57 -3.13
N CYS A 6 4.92 -17.91 -2.17
CA CYS A 6 4.47 -18.52 -0.90
C CYS A 6 2.96 -18.35 -0.66
N HIS A 7 2.27 -17.56 -1.49
CA HIS A 7 0.82 -17.36 -1.42
C HIS A 7 0.23 -17.72 -2.78
N LEU A 8 -0.06 -19.00 -2.95
CA LEU A 8 -0.46 -19.65 -4.19
C LEU A 8 -1.93 -19.39 -4.55
N ALA A 9 -2.78 -19.08 -3.56
CA ALA A 9 -4.17 -18.74 -3.80
C ALA A 9 -4.29 -17.34 -4.41
N ASN A 10 -4.93 -17.24 -5.57
CA ASN A 10 -5.22 -15.97 -6.21
C ASN A 10 -6.52 -15.36 -5.67
N LYS A 11 -6.45 -14.12 -5.19
CA LYS A 11 -7.60 -13.33 -4.71
C LYS A 11 -7.46 -11.88 -5.19
N PRO A 12 -8.59 -11.20 -5.47
CA PRO A 12 -8.57 -9.84 -6.01
C PRO A 12 -8.00 -8.83 -5.01
N VAL A 13 -7.42 -7.78 -5.58
CA VAL A 13 -6.90 -6.58 -4.91
C VAL A 13 -7.25 -5.42 -5.82
N ASP A 14 -7.84 -4.37 -5.26
CA ASP A 14 -8.20 -3.17 -6.02
C ASP A 14 -7.31 -2.01 -5.59
N ILE A 15 -7.06 -1.09 -6.51
CA ILE A 15 -6.35 0.16 -6.26
C ILE A 15 -7.12 1.32 -6.88
N GLU A 16 -7.26 2.40 -6.10
CA GLU A 16 -7.87 3.64 -6.51
C GLU A 16 -6.85 4.76 -6.31
N VAL A 17 -6.59 5.52 -7.38
CA VAL A 17 -5.66 6.65 -7.42
C VAL A 17 -6.27 7.75 -8.28
N PRO A 18 -5.91 9.02 -8.09
CA PRO A 18 -6.33 10.09 -8.98
C PRO A 18 -5.86 9.83 -10.41
N GLN A 19 -6.66 10.27 -11.38
CA GLN A 19 -6.31 10.18 -12.80
C GLN A 19 -5.01 10.94 -13.12
N ALA A 20 -4.81 12.09 -12.47
CA ALA A 20 -3.64 12.94 -12.62
C ALA A 20 -3.32 13.61 -11.29
N VAL A 21 -2.03 13.92 -11.10
CA VAL A 21 -1.51 14.56 -9.90
C VAL A 21 -0.55 15.68 -10.31
N LEU A 22 -0.60 16.78 -9.58
CA LEU A 22 0.34 17.89 -9.78
C LEU A 22 1.68 17.58 -9.09
N PRO A 23 2.78 18.20 -9.54
CA PRO A 23 4.03 18.23 -8.80
C PRO A 23 3.86 18.73 -7.35
N ASP A 24 4.75 18.28 -6.48
CA ASP A 24 4.80 18.63 -5.05
C ASP A 24 3.46 18.52 -4.29
N THR A 25 2.63 17.58 -4.72
CA THR A 25 1.27 17.39 -4.18
C THR A 25 1.15 16.04 -3.51
N ILE A 26 0.44 16.02 -2.37
CA ILE A 26 0.07 14.79 -1.67
C ILE A 26 -1.27 14.31 -2.18
N PHE A 27 -1.36 13.03 -2.52
CA PHE A 27 -2.60 12.37 -2.91
C PHE A 27 -2.78 11.02 -2.20
N GLU A 28 -4.02 10.55 -2.19
CA GLU A 28 -4.39 9.26 -1.60
C GLU A 28 -4.29 8.15 -2.66
N ALA A 29 -3.51 7.11 -2.37
CA ALA A 29 -3.58 5.84 -3.09
C ALA A 29 -4.28 4.80 -2.19
N ILE A 30 -5.49 4.40 -2.56
CA ILE A 30 -6.35 3.54 -1.74
C ILE A 30 -6.24 2.12 -2.26
N VAL A 31 -5.79 1.19 -1.41
CA VAL A 31 -5.70 -0.23 -1.75
C VAL A 31 -6.75 -1.01 -0.97
N ARG A 32 -7.59 -1.78 -1.68
CA ARG A 32 -8.62 -2.64 -1.07
C ARG A 32 -8.25 -4.11 -1.24
N ILE A 33 -8.40 -4.88 -0.15
CA ILE A 33 -8.22 -6.34 -0.15
C ILE A 33 -9.56 -6.98 0.25
N PRO A 34 -10.50 -7.16 -0.70
CA PRO A 34 -11.87 -7.56 -0.38
C PRO A 34 -11.98 -9.04 -0.03
N TYR A 35 -12.43 -9.37 1.19
CA TYR A 35 -12.66 -10.75 1.61
C TYR A 35 -13.85 -10.88 2.55
N ASP A 36 -14.43 -12.08 2.62
CA ASP A 36 -15.50 -12.37 3.57
C ASP A 36 -14.95 -12.40 5.01
N MET A 37 -15.34 -11.39 5.80
CA MET A 37 -14.90 -11.20 7.18
C MET A 37 -15.44 -12.25 8.17
N GLN A 38 -16.42 -13.07 7.75
CA GLN A 38 -16.91 -14.22 8.51
C GLN A 38 -15.95 -15.42 8.41
N LEU A 39 -15.13 -15.47 7.35
CA LEU A 39 -14.17 -16.55 7.16
C LEU A 39 -13.03 -16.46 8.18
N LYS A 40 -12.63 -17.64 8.66
CA LYS A 40 -11.49 -17.83 9.56
C LYS A 40 -10.43 -18.70 8.87
N GLN A 41 -9.17 -18.41 9.14
CA GLN A 41 -8.03 -19.20 8.67
C GLN A 41 -7.45 -20.09 9.78
N VAL A 42 -6.66 -21.08 9.41
CA VAL A 42 -5.88 -21.90 10.35
C VAL A 42 -4.63 -21.13 10.79
N LEU A 43 -4.55 -20.81 12.07
CA LEU A 43 -3.41 -20.13 12.69
C LEU A 43 -2.22 -21.09 12.89
N ALA A 44 -1.06 -20.55 13.26
CA ALA A 44 0.15 -21.35 13.52
C ALA A 44 -0.04 -22.42 14.60
N ASN A 45 -0.96 -22.19 15.56
CA ASN A 45 -1.30 -23.15 16.62
C ASN A 45 -2.39 -24.17 16.21
N GLY A 46 -2.76 -24.22 14.93
CA GLY A 46 -3.81 -25.12 14.40
C GLY A 46 -5.25 -24.68 14.66
N LYS A 47 -5.50 -23.64 15.47
CA LYS A 47 -6.85 -23.13 15.73
C LYS A 47 -7.34 -22.21 14.61
N LYS A 48 -8.67 -22.06 14.48
CA LYS A 48 -9.27 -21.10 13.54
C LYS A 48 -9.26 -19.68 14.11
N GLY A 49 -8.80 -18.71 13.33
CA GLY A 49 -8.72 -17.30 13.72
C GLY A 49 -8.88 -16.31 12.58
N ALA A 50 -8.77 -15.02 12.90
CA ALA A 50 -8.92 -13.94 11.91
C ALA A 50 -7.78 -13.91 10.90
N LEU A 51 -8.04 -13.29 9.75
CA LEU A 51 -7.05 -13.06 8.71
C LEU A 51 -6.31 -11.75 8.96
N ASN A 52 -5.00 -11.78 8.70
CA ASN A 52 -4.21 -10.56 8.55
C ASN A 52 -4.06 -10.25 7.06
N VAL A 53 -3.77 -8.98 6.77
CA VAL A 53 -3.50 -8.49 5.41
C VAL A 53 -2.13 -7.83 5.34
N GLY A 54 -1.62 -7.74 4.13
CA GLY A 54 -0.42 -6.97 3.82
C GLY A 54 -0.43 -6.52 2.37
N VAL A 55 0.22 -5.40 2.10
CA VAL A 55 0.28 -4.77 0.77
C VAL A 55 1.72 -4.41 0.46
N VAL A 56 2.09 -4.59 -0.80
CA VAL A 56 3.18 -3.88 -1.46
C VAL A 56 2.60 -2.93 -2.50
N LEU A 57 3.04 -1.68 -2.47
CA LEU A 57 2.74 -0.67 -3.47
C LEU A 57 4.06 -0.23 -4.12
N ILE A 58 4.16 -0.39 -5.44
CA ILE A 58 5.32 -0.01 -6.24
C ILE A 58 4.91 1.18 -7.09
N LEU A 59 5.48 2.33 -6.76
CA LEU A 59 5.25 3.59 -7.42
C LEU A 59 6.40 3.90 -8.39
N PRO A 60 6.23 4.82 -9.34
CA PRO A 60 7.34 5.38 -10.10
C PRO A 60 8.34 6.08 -9.17
N GLU A 61 9.60 6.21 -9.58
CA GLU A 61 10.68 6.72 -8.70
C GLU A 61 10.47 8.15 -8.18
N ARG A 62 9.59 8.93 -8.79
CA ARG A 62 9.26 10.32 -8.40
C ARG A 62 8.22 10.40 -7.28
N PHE A 63 7.80 9.27 -6.73
CA PHE A 63 6.79 9.22 -5.70
C PHE A 63 7.37 8.56 -4.46
N GLU A 64 7.01 9.10 -3.31
CA GLU A 64 7.38 8.53 -2.03
C GLU A 64 6.27 8.74 -1.01
N LEU A 65 6.42 8.11 0.16
CA LEU A 65 5.50 8.34 1.26
C LEU A 65 5.58 9.81 1.69
N ALA A 66 4.43 10.46 1.83
CA ALA A 66 4.37 11.84 2.30
C ALA A 66 4.96 11.96 3.72
N PRO A 67 5.76 13.00 4.00
CA PRO A 67 6.34 13.17 5.31
C PRO A 67 5.24 13.57 6.33
N PRO A 68 5.32 13.10 7.60
CA PRO A 68 4.22 13.23 8.57
C PRO A 68 3.75 14.66 8.86
N ASP A 69 4.63 15.64 8.71
CA ASP A 69 4.35 17.07 8.90
C ASP A 69 3.48 17.64 7.77
N ARG A 70 3.51 17.07 6.57
CA ARG A 70 2.71 17.52 5.43
C ARG A 70 1.36 16.81 5.28
N ILE A 71 1.12 15.73 6.03
CA ILE A 71 -0.15 15.00 5.98
C ILE A 71 -1.23 15.77 6.76
N SER A 72 -2.35 16.06 6.10
CA SER A 72 -3.49 16.76 6.72
C SER A 72 -4.09 15.96 7.89
N PRO A 73 -4.74 16.62 8.87
CA PRO A 73 -5.37 15.94 10.00
C PRO A 73 -6.40 14.89 9.57
N GLU A 74 -7.23 15.20 8.57
CA GLU A 74 -8.24 14.28 8.03
C GLU A 74 -7.61 13.00 7.47
N MET A 75 -6.50 13.14 6.72
CA MET A 75 -5.79 11.99 6.16
C MET A 75 -5.08 11.18 7.25
N LYS A 76 -4.55 11.84 8.29
CA LYS A 76 -3.98 11.17 9.47
C LYS A 76 -5.02 10.31 10.19
N GLU A 77 -6.26 10.79 10.31
CA GLU A 77 -7.35 9.99 10.91
C GLU A 77 -7.68 8.74 10.07
N LYS A 78 -7.73 8.86 8.73
CA LYS A 78 -7.96 7.73 7.82
C LYS A 78 -6.84 6.68 7.91
N ILE A 79 -5.57 7.12 7.96
CA ILE A 79 -4.41 6.25 8.09
C ILE A 79 -4.38 5.61 9.49
N GLY A 80 -4.79 6.34 10.52
CA GLY A 80 -4.74 5.93 11.91
C GLY A 80 -3.31 5.58 12.34
N ASN A 81 -3.15 4.42 12.98
CA ASN A 81 -1.87 3.96 13.52
C ASN A 81 -1.10 3.04 12.56
N LEU A 82 -1.34 3.16 11.25
CA LEU A 82 -0.63 2.38 10.25
C LEU A 82 0.79 2.91 10.08
N SER A 83 1.75 1.99 10.03
CA SER A 83 3.15 2.29 9.77
C SER A 83 3.54 1.69 8.42
N PHE A 84 3.96 2.55 7.52
CA PHE A 84 4.46 2.19 6.19
C PHE A 84 5.97 2.04 6.25
N GLN A 85 6.51 1.07 5.53
CA GLN A 85 7.95 0.82 5.46
C GLN A 85 8.41 0.84 4.01
N ASN A 86 9.60 1.41 3.80
CA ASN A 86 10.27 1.27 2.50
C ASN A 86 10.80 -0.15 2.38
N TYR A 87 10.64 -0.76 1.21
CA TYR A 87 11.16 -2.12 0.96
C TYR A 87 12.67 -2.21 1.12
N ARG A 88 13.37 -1.12 0.76
CA ARG A 88 14.80 -0.94 0.99
C ARG A 88 15.07 0.53 1.34
N PRO A 89 16.13 0.83 2.12
CA PRO A 89 16.49 2.21 2.46
C PRO A 89 16.71 3.13 1.24
N THR A 90 17.14 2.57 0.11
CA THR A 90 17.40 3.32 -1.13
C THR A 90 16.23 3.35 -2.11
N LYS A 91 15.09 2.72 -1.77
CA LYS A 91 13.92 2.62 -2.65
C LYS A 91 12.69 3.14 -1.93
N ASN A 92 12.54 4.47 -1.93
CA ASN A 92 11.43 5.19 -1.28
C ASN A 92 10.10 5.05 -2.03
N ASN A 93 10.15 4.71 -3.31
CA ASN A 93 8.97 4.50 -4.16
C ASN A 93 8.32 3.12 -4.00
N ILE A 94 8.88 2.28 -3.12
CA ILE A 94 8.40 0.93 -2.90
C ILE A 94 7.99 0.78 -1.45
N LEU A 95 6.68 0.80 -1.23
CA LEU A 95 6.08 0.82 0.10
C LEU A 95 5.52 -0.56 0.46
N VAL A 96 5.73 -0.96 1.70
CA VAL A 96 5.24 -2.22 2.27
C VAL A 96 4.52 -1.94 3.56
N ILE A 97 3.40 -2.63 3.77
CA ILE A 97 2.65 -2.62 5.02
C ILE A 97 2.12 -4.01 5.34
N GLY A 98 2.07 -4.33 6.64
CA GLY A 98 1.58 -5.60 7.15
C GLY A 98 2.66 -6.43 7.85
N PRO A 99 2.27 -7.50 8.55
CA PRO A 99 0.88 -7.97 8.71
C PRO A 99 0.06 -7.06 9.63
N ILE A 100 -1.16 -6.68 9.20
CA ILE A 100 -2.12 -5.92 10.00
C ILE A 100 -3.47 -6.63 10.08
N PRO A 101 -4.32 -6.37 11.10
CA PRO A 101 -5.62 -7.03 11.24
C PRO A 101 -6.55 -6.75 10.06
N GLY A 102 -6.89 -7.78 9.28
CA GLY A 102 -7.69 -7.63 8.05
C GLY A 102 -9.12 -7.14 8.30
N LYS A 103 -9.70 -7.47 9.46
CA LYS A 103 -11.04 -7.00 9.85
C LYS A 103 -11.10 -5.49 10.05
N LYS A 104 -9.99 -4.87 10.44
CA LYS A 104 -9.91 -3.43 10.68
C LYS A 104 -9.44 -2.69 9.42
N TYR A 105 -8.57 -3.32 8.64
CA TYR A 105 -7.89 -2.69 7.51
C TYR A 105 -8.14 -3.45 6.21
N SER A 106 -9.40 -3.55 5.80
CA SER A 106 -9.77 -4.06 4.46
C SER A 106 -9.48 -3.04 3.35
N GLU A 107 -9.44 -1.77 3.73
CA GLU A 107 -9.02 -0.63 2.91
C GLU A 107 -7.82 0.05 3.58
N ILE A 108 -6.80 0.38 2.78
CA ILE A 108 -5.56 0.98 3.24
C ILE A 108 -5.26 2.19 2.37
N THR A 109 -5.24 3.37 2.98
CA THR A 109 -4.90 4.63 2.31
C THR A 109 -3.42 4.93 2.48
N PHE A 110 -2.69 5.05 1.38
CA PHE A 110 -1.30 5.47 1.35
C PHE A 110 -1.23 6.97 1.02
N PRO A 111 -0.61 7.80 1.88
CA PRO A 111 -0.36 9.20 1.57
C PRO A 111 0.89 9.31 0.68
N ILE A 112 0.71 9.61 -0.60
CA ILE A 112 1.82 9.64 -1.56
C ILE A 112 2.13 11.08 -1.93
N LEU A 113 3.41 11.46 -1.85
CA LEU A 113 3.93 12.73 -2.33
C LEU A 113 4.49 12.55 -3.75
N SER A 114 4.04 13.40 -4.68
CA SER A 114 4.68 13.55 -5.99
C SER A 114 5.84 14.55 -5.89
N LEU A 115 7.06 14.17 -6.26
CA LEU A 115 8.21 15.07 -6.25
C LEU A 115 8.18 16.09 -7.41
N ASP A 116 8.77 17.26 -7.20
CA ASP A 116 8.81 18.36 -8.17
C ASP A 116 9.82 18.10 -9.31
N PRO A 117 9.39 18.09 -10.59
CA PRO A 117 10.26 18.09 -11.77
C PRO A 117 11.37 19.14 -11.76
N ALA A 118 11.12 20.34 -11.20
CA ALA A 118 12.10 21.42 -11.23
C ALA A 118 13.38 21.07 -10.46
N SER A 119 13.29 20.15 -9.50
CA SER A 119 14.42 19.64 -8.72
C SER A 119 15.23 18.55 -9.44
N ASN A 120 14.74 17.99 -10.56
CA ASN A 120 15.38 16.88 -11.26
C ASN A 120 15.17 16.99 -12.79
N LYS A 121 16.25 17.22 -13.55
CA LYS A 121 16.19 17.56 -14.99
C LYS A 121 15.74 16.41 -15.91
N ASP A 122 15.63 15.18 -15.40
CA ASP A 122 15.22 13.99 -16.15
C ASP A 122 13.69 13.77 -16.14
N VAL A 123 12.90 14.86 -16.10
CA VAL A 123 11.47 14.80 -15.78
C VAL A 123 10.57 15.28 -16.92
N HIS A 124 9.89 14.33 -17.56
CA HIS A 124 8.80 14.55 -18.51
C HIS A 124 7.44 14.17 -17.89
N PHE A 125 6.39 14.93 -18.24
CA PHE A 125 4.99 14.61 -17.91
C PHE A 125 4.54 13.38 -18.71
N LEU A 126 4.53 12.22 -18.06
CA LEU A 126 4.23 10.94 -18.68
C LEU A 126 3.19 10.16 -17.88
N LYS A 127 2.44 9.30 -18.59
CA LYS A 127 1.59 8.28 -17.98
C LYS A 127 2.49 7.22 -17.36
N ASN A 128 2.47 7.10 -16.04
CA ASN A 128 3.28 6.14 -15.31
C ASN A 128 2.46 4.93 -14.85
N LEU A 129 3.12 3.79 -14.69
CA LEU A 129 2.52 2.56 -14.16
C LEU A 129 2.68 2.49 -12.64
N ILE A 130 1.63 2.04 -11.96
CA ILE A 130 1.64 1.69 -10.53
C ILE A 130 1.37 0.20 -10.44
N TYR A 131 2.16 -0.51 -9.63
CA TYR A 131 1.93 -1.94 -9.36
C TYR A 131 1.53 -2.15 -7.92
N VAL A 132 0.49 -2.93 -7.70
CA VAL A 132 -0.03 -3.28 -6.38
C VAL A 132 0.03 -4.79 -6.19
N GLY A 133 0.45 -5.22 -5.00
CA GLY A 133 0.36 -6.60 -4.57
C GLY A 133 -0.25 -6.67 -3.19
N GLY A 134 -1.45 -7.22 -3.08
CA GLY A 134 -2.13 -7.44 -1.80
C GLY A 134 -2.14 -8.91 -1.42
N LYS A 135 -2.13 -9.17 -0.12
CA LYS A 135 -2.23 -10.51 0.47
C LYS A 135 -3.20 -10.51 1.63
N ARG A 136 -3.88 -11.63 1.80
CA ARG A 136 -4.67 -11.94 2.99
C ARG A 136 -4.44 -13.38 3.43
N GLY A 137 -4.47 -13.60 4.74
CA GLY A 137 -4.23 -14.91 5.34
C GLY A 137 -2.78 -15.35 5.26
N ARG A 138 -2.50 -16.54 5.79
CA ARG A 138 -1.18 -17.16 5.81
C ARG A 138 -0.81 -17.74 4.44
N GLY A 139 0.50 -17.82 4.19
CA GLY A 139 1.03 -18.57 3.06
C GLY A 139 0.80 -20.08 3.22
N GLN A 140 0.99 -20.82 2.12
CA GLN A 140 1.02 -22.28 2.09
C GLN A 140 2.25 -22.81 2.83
#